data_AF-A0AAP3E606-F1
#
_entry.id   AF-A0AAP3E606-F1
#
_cell.length_a   1.000
_cell.length_b   1.000
_cell.length_c   1.000
_cell.angle_alpha   90.00
_cell.angle_beta   90.00
_cell.angle_gamma   90.00
#
_symmetry.space_group_name_H-M   'P 1'
#
loop_
_entity.id
_entity.type
_entity.pdbx_description
1 polymer ?
#
loop_
_entity_poly.entity_id
_entity_poly.type
_entity_poly.pdbx_seq_one_letter_code
_entity_poly.pdbx_strand_id
1 'polypeptide(L)'
;MCGGEGSRLEATVEKPLFEIGGRPMIDRVLNALATDTLETVYAAVSPNAPETRSHLERMVAETSDSSAHRCERPVIPDSPDTPGSPDLPDSLEIVDTPGSGYVTDLQSVLERPGVSTPLLTVTADLPLLESPVIERIVDRYRAVAAGNTVKNDSSGGPSVTVCVPTSVKRRLGFSVETVAHDQPHLAATGANVVGSEHRTMTHTSYDPRLASNVNRRTDARATERLRSALGVDGCE
;
A
#
# COMPACT_ATOMS: atom_id res chain seq x y z
N MET A 1 -5.95 1.16 -2.30
CA MET A 1 -6.90 2.28 -2.11
C MET A 1 -6.17 3.61 -2.22
N CYS A 2 -6.46 4.39 -3.25
CA CYS A 2 -5.80 5.67 -3.55
C CYS A 2 -6.78 6.84 -3.81
N GLY A 3 -8.09 6.67 -3.61
CA GLY A 3 -9.11 7.71 -3.85
C GLY A 3 -9.50 8.60 -2.66
N GLY A 4 -8.67 8.77 -1.64
CA GLY A 4 -9.02 9.58 -0.46
C GLY A 4 -8.68 11.07 -0.61
N GLU A 5 -9.51 11.97 -0.06
CA GLU A 5 -9.33 13.43 -0.16
C GLU A 5 -8.01 13.97 0.44
N GLY A 6 -7.48 13.30 1.48
CA GLY A 6 -6.14 13.62 2.02
C GLY A 6 -5.96 15.04 2.59
N SER A 7 -7.04 15.76 2.91
CA SER A 7 -7.06 17.19 3.26
C SER A 7 -6.13 17.63 4.41
N ARG A 8 -5.73 16.71 5.29
CA ARG A 8 -4.90 16.99 6.48
C ARG A 8 -3.39 17.20 6.19
N LEU A 9 -2.94 16.87 4.98
CA LEU A 9 -1.53 17.00 4.59
C LEU A 9 -1.16 18.45 4.23
N GLU A 10 -2.16 19.31 3.96
CA GLU A 10 -1.99 20.70 3.56
C GLU A 10 -0.96 20.82 2.40
N ALA A 11 -1.12 19.95 1.40
CA ALA A 11 -0.32 19.95 0.18
C ALA A 11 -1.14 20.51 -0.98
N THR A 12 -0.46 21.05 -1.99
CA THR A 12 -1.07 21.53 -3.24
C THR A 12 -1.37 20.41 -4.23
N VAL A 13 -0.90 19.19 -3.92
CA VAL A 13 -1.10 17.97 -4.70
C VAL A 13 -1.95 17.00 -3.91
N GLU A 14 -2.61 16.09 -4.60
CA GLU A 14 -3.32 14.97 -3.97
C GLU A 14 -2.37 14.13 -3.11
N LYS A 15 -2.89 13.63 -1.98
CA LYS A 15 -2.08 12.90 -0.99
C LYS A 15 -1.28 11.73 -1.58
N PRO A 16 -1.84 10.84 -2.44
CA PRO A 16 -1.07 9.76 -3.05
C PRO A 16 0.12 10.24 -3.89
N LEU A 17 0.03 11.44 -4.47
CA LEU A 17 1.05 12.07 -5.29
C LEU A 17 2.07 12.89 -4.50
N PHE A 18 1.86 13.06 -3.19
CA PHE A 18 2.85 13.73 -2.35
C PHE A 18 4.17 12.96 -2.36
N GLU A 19 5.29 13.66 -2.46
CA GLU A 19 6.58 13.03 -2.61
C GLU A 19 7.26 12.79 -1.26
N ILE A 20 7.89 11.63 -1.15
CA ILE A 20 8.84 11.27 -0.10
C ILE A 20 10.10 10.82 -0.83
N GLY A 21 11.28 11.34 -0.51
CA GLY A 21 12.51 11.03 -1.24
C GLY A 21 12.38 11.26 -2.75
N GLY A 22 11.74 12.37 -3.15
CA GLY A 22 11.62 12.79 -4.56
C GLY A 22 10.79 11.88 -5.48
N ARG A 23 9.97 10.97 -4.94
CA ARG A 23 9.02 10.18 -5.74
C ARG A 23 7.64 10.13 -5.07
N PRO A 24 6.54 10.07 -5.82
CA PRO A 24 5.19 9.93 -5.26
C PRO A 24 5.04 8.75 -4.29
N MET A 25 4.17 8.88 -3.28
CA MET A 25 3.90 7.77 -2.36
C MET A 25 3.24 6.58 -3.07
N ILE A 26 2.32 6.83 -4.00
CA ILE A 26 1.64 5.78 -4.77
C ILE A 26 2.65 4.92 -5.55
N ASP A 27 3.65 5.52 -6.18
CA ASP A 27 4.70 4.81 -6.93
C ASP A 27 5.49 3.88 -6.02
N ARG A 28 5.79 4.30 -4.79
CA ARG A 28 6.49 3.44 -3.82
C ARG A 28 5.62 2.28 -3.37
N VAL A 29 4.33 2.53 -3.15
CA VAL A 29 3.39 1.47 -2.80
C VAL A 29 3.24 0.47 -3.95
N LEU A 30 3.17 0.94 -5.21
CA LEU A 30 3.12 0.07 -6.38
C LEU A 30 4.38 -0.80 -6.51
N ASN A 31 5.58 -0.22 -6.30
CA ASN A 31 6.83 -1.00 -6.26
C ASN A 31 6.80 -2.11 -5.22
N ALA A 32 6.27 -1.81 -4.03
CA ALA A 32 6.16 -2.81 -2.97
C ALA A 32 5.17 -3.93 -3.31
N LEU A 33 4.23 -3.68 -4.22
CA LEU A 33 3.24 -4.64 -4.70
C LEU A 33 3.72 -5.40 -5.94
N ALA A 34 4.84 -5.00 -6.56
CA ALA A 34 5.49 -5.75 -7.63
C ALA A 34 6.25 -6.96 -7.04
N THR A 35 5.49 -8.00 -6.69
CA THR A 35 5.99 -9.28 -6.17
C THR A 35 5.21 -10.42 -6.83
N ASP A 36 5.90 -11.54 -7.08
CA ASP A 36 5.32 -12.76 -7.65
C ASP A 36 4.21 -13.39 -6.77
N THR A 37 4.06 -12.89 -5.54
CA THR A 37 3.04 -13.37 -4.60
C THR A 37 1.64 -12.84 -4.91
N LEU A 38 1.54 -11.73 -5.67
CA LEU A 38 0.27 -11.08 -6.00
C LEU A 38 -0.08 -11.34 -7.47
N GLU A 39 -1.35 -11.68 -7.73
CA GLU A 39 -1.83 -11.99 -9.08
C GLU A 39 -2.21 -10.73 -9.85
N THR A 40 -3.16 -9.95 -9.33
CA THR A 40 -3.64 -8.70 -9.93
C THR A 40 -3.70 -7.62 -8.87
N VAL A 41 -3.16 -6.44 -9.19
CA VAL A 41 -3.23 -5.25 -8.35
C VAL A 41 -4.31 -4.31 -8.87
N TYR A 42 -5.26 -3.98 -8.00
CA TYR A 42 -6.33 -3.03 -8.32
C TYR A 42 -6.05 -1.66 -7.68
N ALA A 43 -5.77 -0.66 -8.51
CA ALA A 43 -5.64 0.73 -8.09
C ALA A 43 -7.03 1.39 -8.01
N ALA A 44 -7.63 1.33 -6.82
CA ALA A 44 -8.94 1.92 -6.54
C ALA A 44 -8.87 3.46 -6.37
N VAL A 45 -9.28 4.18 -7.42
CA VAL A 45 -9.36 5.64 -7.51
C VAL A 45 -10.80 6.13 -7.34
N SER A 46 -10.98 7.40 -7.00
CA SER A 46 -12.31 8.00 -6.85
C SER A 46 -12.34 9.42 -7.45
N PRO A 47 -13.53 10.05 -7.59
CA PRO A 47 -13.66 11.44 -8.01
C PRO A 47 -12.92 12.45 -7.12
N ASN A 48 -12.52 12.05 -5.90
CA ASN A 48 -11.76 12.89 -4.98
C ASN A 48 -10.25 12.95 -5.30
N ALA A 49 -9.77 12.10 -6.21
CA ALA A 49 -8.35 12.00 -6.58
C ALA A 49 -8.14 11.87 -8.12
N PRO A 50 -8.64 12.82 -8.95
CA PRO A 50 -8.51 12.78 -10.40
C PRO A 50 -7.06 12.83 -10.90
N GLU A 51 -6.16 13.57 -10.25
CA GLU A 51 -4.75 13.66 -10.66
C GLU A 51 -4.04 12.32 -10.45
N THR A 52 -4.36 11.61 -9.37
CA THR A 52 -3.87 10.27 -9.08
C THR A 52 -4.30 9.28 -10.17
N ARG A 53 -5.55 9.37 -10.65
CA ARG A 53 -6.02 8.59 -11.80
C ARG A 53 -5.18 8.89 -13.04
N SER A 54 -5.06 10.16 -13.42
CA SER A 54 -4.30 10.54 -14.62
C SER A 54 -2.81 10.14 -14.52
N HIS A 55 -2.25 10.15 -13.31
CA HIS A 55 -0.91 9.65 -13.06
C HIS A 55 -0.79 8.15 -13.36
N LEU A 56 -1.68 7.33 -12.79
CA LEU A 56 -1.69 5.89 -13.01
C LEU A 56 -1.92 5.51 -14.48
N GLU A 57 -2.84 6.20 -15.17
CA GLU A 57 -3.13 5.97 -16.59
C GLU A 57 -1.90 6.21 -17.47
N ARG A 58 -1.11 7.25 -17.18
CA ARG A 58 0.17 7.49 -17.89
C ARG A 58 1.18 6.38 -17.63
N MET A 59 1.34 5.92 -16.39
CA MET A 59 2.28 4.84 -16.05
C MET A 59 1.96 3.54 -16.81
N VAL A 60 0.68 3.18 -16.89
CA VAL A 60 0.22 1.97 -17.60
C VAL A 60 0.46 2.10 -19.11
N ALA A 61 0.23 3.29 -19.68
CA ALA A 61 0.51 3.56 -21.10
C ALA A 61 2.01 3.47 -21.42
N GLU A 62 2.86 4.09 -20.60
CA GLU A 62 4.33 4.09 -20.77
C GLU A 62 4.93 2.68 -20.68
N THR A 63 4.35 1.80 -19.87
CA THR A 63 4.80 0.41 -19.70
C THR A 63 4.40 -0.46 -20.91
N SER A 64 3.20 -0.21 -21.45
CA SER A 64 2.71 -0.90 -22.66
C SER A 64 3.59 -0.58 -23.88
N ASP A 65 4.03 0.68 -24.02
CA ASP A 65 4.93 1.11 -25.09
C ASP A 65 6.38 0.62 -24.89
N SER A 66 6.84 0.51 -23.64
CA SER A 66 8.20 0.05 -23.32
C SER A 66 8.42 -1.45 -23.59
N SER A 67 7.34 -2.26 -23.64
CA SER A 67 7.41 -3.67 -24.06
C SER A 67 7.76 -3.84 -25.55
N ALA A 68 7.51 -2.82 -26.38
CA ALA A 68 7.80 -2.81 -27.81
C ALA A 68 9.19 -2.25 -28.17
N HIS A 69 9.90 -1.66 -27.22
CA HIS A 69 11.26 -1.12 -27.39
C HIS A 69 12.12 -1.38 -26.15
N ARG A 70 12.43 -2.65 -25.88
CA ARG A 70 13.62 -2.99 -25.08
C ARG A 70 14.88 -2.76 -25.92
N CYS A 71 15.10 -1.52 -26.36
CA CYS A 71 16.43 -1.05 -26.72
C CYS A 71 17.07 -0.56 -25.43
N GLU A 72 18.17 -1.20 -25.06
CA GLU A 72 19.02 -0.87 -23.93
C GLU A 72 19.22 0.65 -23.85
N ARG A 73 18.60 1.32 -22.86
CA ARG A 73 18.87 2.73 -22.62
C ARG A 73 20.32 2.83 -22.14
N PRO A 74 21.17 3.70 -22.72
CA PRO A 74 22.51 3.90 -22.22
C PRO A 74 22.42 4.46 -20.80
N VAL A 75 23.04 3.78 -19.85
CA VAL A 75 23.29 4.33 -18.51
C VAL A 75 24.24 5.51 -18.72
N ILE A 76 23.73 6.73 -18.58
CA ILE A 76 24.58 7.93 -18.52
C ILE A 76 25.03 8.05 -17.05
N PRO A 77 26.32 7.83 -16.75
CA PRO A 77 26.83 8.09 -15.42
C PRO A 77 26.88 9.61 -15.21
N ASP A 78 26.49 10.09 -14.02
CA ASP A 78 26.54 11.49 -13.56
C ASP A 78 25.31 12.39 -13.80
N SER A 79 24.08 11.86 -13.81
CA SER A 79 22.89 12.67 -13.47
C SER A 79 22.46 12.40 -12.03
N PRO A 80 22.25 13.44 -11.19
CA PRO A 80 21.85 13.24 -9.81
C PRO A 80 20.48 12.56 -9.79
N ASP A 81 20.44 11.33 -9.26
CA ASP A 81 19.27 10.57 -8.82
C ASP A 81 17.94 11.03 -9.44
N THR A 82 17.76 10.76 -10.73
CA THR A 82 16.37 10.58 -11.20
C THR A 82 15.93 9.27 -10.56
N PRO A 83 14.90 9.27 -9.68
CA PRO A 83 14.37 8.01 -9.19
C PRO A 83 14.08 7.15 -10.42
N GLY A 84 14.63 5.94 -10.49
CA GLY A 84 14.32 5.03 -11.58
C GLY A 84 12.81 4.93 -11.79
N SER A 85 12.34 4.55 -12.97
CA SER A 85 10.91 4.28 -13.14
C SER A 85 10.45 3.25 -12.09
N PRO A 86 9.26 3.40 -11.50
CA PRO A 86 8.73 2.41 -10.56
C PRO A 86 8.60 1.04 -11.24
N ASP A 87 9.00 -0.02 -10.52
CA ASP A 87 8.68 -1.39 -10.88
C ASP A 87 7.18 -1.57 -10.65
N LEU A 88 6.42 -1.61 -11.74
CA LEU A 88 4.98 -1.85 -11.66
C LEU A 88 4.70 -3.34 -11.46
N PRO A 89 3.59 -3.69 -10.78
CA PRO A 89 3.13 -5.08 -10.76
C PRO A 89 2.78 -5.54 -12.17
N ASP A 90 2.98 -6.83 -12.44
CA ASP A 90 2.76 -7.45 -13.76
C ASP A 90 1.34 -7.21 -14.30
N SER A 91 0.35 -7.13 -13.41
CA SER A 91 -1.04 -6.83 -13.72
C SER A 91 -1.54 -5.70 -12.82
N LEU A 92 -1.71 -4.51 -13.41
CA LEU A 92 -2.26 -3.32 -12.76
C LEU A 92 -3.57 -2.88 -13.43
N GLU A 93 -4.67 -2.94 -12.69
CA GLU A 93 -5.97 -2.48 -13.15
C GLU A 93 -6.44 -1.25 -12.35
N ILE A 94 -6.80 -0.18 -13.05
CA ILE A 94 -7.38 1.02 -12.44
C ILE A 94 -8.88 0.83 -12.31
N VAL A 95 -9.43 0.96 -11.11
CA VAL A 95 -10.86 0.79 -10.84
C VAL A 95 -11.46 2.00 -10.15
N ASP A 96 -12.66 2.39 -10.57
CA ASP A 96 -13.45 3.45 -9.94
C ASP A 96 -14.14 2.97 -8.67
N THR A 97 -14.07 3.80 -7.63
CA THR A 97 -14.87 3.68 -6.42
C THR A 97 -15.63 4.98 -6.11
N PRO A 98 -16.72 4.94 -5.33
CA PRO A 98 -17.51 6.13 -5.02
C PRO A 98 -16.77 7.25 -4.28
N GLY A 99 -15.72 6.93 -3.52
CA GLY A 99 -14.96 7.89 -2.70
C GLY A 99 -15.67 8.30 -1.41
N SER A 100 -16.74 7.59 -1.00
CA SER A 100 -17.55 7.93 0.18
C SER A 100 -17.00 7.33 1.49
N GLY A 101 -15.86 6.64 1.43
CA GLY A 101 -15.15 6.11 2.59
C GLY A 101 -14.57 4.71 2.34
N TYR A 102 -13.57 4.34 3.14
CA TYR A 102 -12.81 3.10 2.96
C TYR A 102 -13.69 1.84 2.85
N VAL A 103 -14.69 1.69 3.72
CA VAL A 103 -15.55 0.50 3.76
C VAL A 103 -16.41 0.41 2.50
N THR A 104 -17.07 1.51 2.12
CA THR A 104 -17.91 1.56 0.92
C THR A 104 -17.08 1.31 -0.34
N ASP A 105 -15.90 1.93 -0.44
CA ASP A 105 -15.02 1.74 -1.59
C ASP A 105 -14.52 0.29 -1.67
N LEU A 106 -14.14 -0.32 -0.54
CA LEU A 106 -13.73 -1.73 -0.50
C LEU A 106 -14.87 -2.67 -0.92
N GLN A 107 -16.10 -2.42 -0.46
CA GLN A 107 -17.26 -3.20 -0.88
C GLN A 107 -17.48 -3.08 -2.40
N SER A 108 -17.39 -1.87 -2.95
CA SER A 108 -17.54 -1.67 -4.39
C SER A 108 -16.48 -2.40 -5.22
N VAL A 109 -15.27 -2.59 -4.68
CA VAL A 109 -14.19 -3.38 -5.32
C VAL A 109 -14.50 -4.88 -5.23
N LEU A 110 -14.92 -5.37 -4.06
CA LEU A 110 -15.25 -6.79 -3.84
C LEU A 110 -16.44 -7.27 -4.67
N GLU A 111 -17.35 -6.38 -5.06
CA GLU A 111 -18.50 -6.69 -5.92
C GLU A 111 -18.14 -6.80 -7.40
N ARG A 112 -16.91 -6.44 -7.80
CA ARG A 112 -16.49 -6.47 -9.21
C ARG A 112 -16.26 -7.91 -9.67
N PRO A 113 -16.67 -8.24 -10.91
CA PRO A 113 -16.31 -9.53 -11.50
C PRO A 113 -14.79 -9.66 -11.63
N GLY A 114 -14.25 -10.82 -11.24
CA GLY A 114 -12.82 -11.11 -11.27
C GLY A 114 -12.09 -10.82 -9.95
N VAL A 115 -12.69 -10.08 -9.02
CA VAL A 115 -12.13 -9.89 -7.68
C VAL A 115 -12.61 -11.02 -6.78
N SER A 116 -11.69 -11.71 -6.11
CA SER A 116 -12.01 -12.77 -5.16
C SER A 116 -11.17 -12.64 -3.88
N THR A 117 -11.59 -13.34 -2.83
CA THR A 117 -10.84 -13.42 -1.57
C THR A 117 -9.97 -14.68 -1.56
N PRO A 118 -8.78 -14.64 -0.93
CA PRO A 118 -8.25 -13.55 -0.10
C PRO A 118 -7.79 -12.32 -0.88
N LEU A 119 -8.16 -11.14 -0.40
CA LEU A 119 -7.78 -9.86 -1.01
C LEU A 119 -6.92 -9.04 -0.06
N LEU A 120 -5.68 -8.74 -0.44
CA LEU A 120 -4.83 -7.80 0.27
C LEU A 120 -5.26 -6.37 -0.08
N THR A 121 -5.59 -5.56 0.92
CA THR A 121 -5.86 -4.14 0.79
C THR A 121 -4.72 -3.33 1.37
N VAL A 122 -4.28 -2.30 0.65
CA VAL A 122 -3.21 -1.38 1.07
C VAL A 122 -3.63 0.07 0.79
N THR A 123 -3.27 0.99 1.69
CA THR A 123 -3.44 2.43 1.48
C THR A 123 -2.24 3.03 0.74
N ALA A 124 -2.49 4.03 -0.11
CA ALA A 124 -1.44 4.70 -0.88
C ALA A 124 -0.51 5.62 -0.06
N ASP A 125 -0.66 5.66 1.27
CA ASP A 125 0.07 6.55 2.16
C ASP A 125 1.14 5.84 3.00
N LEU A 126 1.56 4.65 2.57
CA LEU A 126 2.64 3.85 3.17
C LEU A 126 3.91 3.90 2.29
N PRO A 127 4.61 5.03 2.22
CA PRO A 127 5.73 5.23 1.29
C PRO A 127 6.95 4.37 1.61
N LEU A 128 7.05 3.73 2.77
CA LEU A 128 8.18 2.84 3.12
C LEU A 128 7.80 1.36 3.02
N LEU A 129 6.63 1.05 2.46
CA LEU A 129 6.24 -0.33 2.20
C LEU A 129 7.22 -0.96 1.19
N GLU A 130 7.53 -2.24 1.39
CA GLU A 130 8.43 -3.00 0.53
C GLU A 130 7.88 -4.42 0.37
N SER A 131 8.23 -5.08 -0.73
CA SER A 131 7.77 -6.44 -1.07
C SER A 131 7.99 -7.47 0.05
N PRO A 132 9.13 -7.49 0.78
CA PRO A 132 9.31 -8.41 1.91
C PRO A 132 8.30 -8.19 3.04
N VAL A 133 7.78 -6.98 3.22
CA VAL A 133 6.71 -6.70 4.20
C VAL A 133 5.40 -7.31 3.74
N ILE A 134 5.07 -7.18 2.45
CA ILE A 134 3.88 -7.77 1.83
C ILE A 134 3.92 -9.29 1.96
N GLU A 135 5.03 -9.91 1.59
CA GLU A 135 5.24 -11.36 1.67
C GLU A 135 5.03 -11.88 3.10
N ARG A 136 5.58 -11.19 4.12
CA ARG A 136 5.33 -11.52 5.53
C ARG A 136 3.86 -11.44 5.93
N ILE A 137 3.11 -10.46 5.41
CA ILE A 137 1.67 -10.33 5.68
C ILE A 137 0.91 -11.50 5.04
N VAL A 138 1.24 -11.84 3.78
CA VAL A 138 0.61 -12.94 3.05
C VAL A 138 0.92 -14.29 3.71
N ASP A 139 2.17 -14.55 4.07
CA ASP A 139 2.58 -15.77 4.77
C ASP A 139 1.89 -15.90 6.13
N ARG A 140 1.73 -14.79 6.84
CA ARG A 140 0.98 -14.77 8.09
C ARG A 140 -0.48 -15.14 7.87
N TYR A 141 -1.12 -14.61 6.82
CA TYR A 141 -2.49 -14.99 6.46
C TYR A 141 -2.58 -16.48 6.12
N ARG A 142 -1.70 -16.99 5.26
CA ARG A 142 -1.64 -18.41 4.87
C ARG A 142 -1.49 -19.32 6.08
N ALA A 143 -0.64 -18.98 7.03
CA ALA A 143 -0.45 -19.74 8.27
C ALA A 143 -1.72 -19.78 9.14
N VAL A 144 -2.45 -18.66 9.22
CA VAL A 144 -3.71 -18.58 9.97
C VAL A 144 -4.81 -19.38 9.28
N ALA A 145 -4.94 -19.27 7.96
CA ALA A 145 -5.91 -20.02 7.17
C ALA A 145 -5.65 -21.54 7.27
N ALA A 146 -4.39 -21.97 7.15
CA ALA A 146 -4.02 -23.39 7.25
C ALA A 146 -4.29 -23.98 8.65
N GLY A 147 -4.07 -23.20 9.72
CA GLY A 147 -4.33 -23.62 11.10
C GLY A 147 -5.81 -23.73 11.48
N ASN A 148 -6.73 -23.28 10.62
CA ASN A 148 -8.17 -23.25 10.88
C ASN A 148 -8.93 -24.44 10.26
N THR A 149 -8.21 -25.52 9.89
CA THR A 149 -8.74 -26.77 9.31
C THR A 149 -9.56 -27.59 10.34
N VAL A 150 -10.68 -27.04 10.78
CA VAL A 150 -11.85 -27.88 11.07
C VAL A 150 -12.41 -28.31 9.72
N LYS A 151 -12.62 -29.63 9.54
CA LYS A 151 -13.07 -30.29 8.32
C LYS A 151 -14.47 -29.87 7.85
N ASN A 152 -14.66 -28.59 7.54
CA ASN A 152 -15.85 -28.10 6.85
C ASN A 152 -15.41 -27.40 5.56
N ASP A 153 -16.25 -27.57 4.56
CA ASP A 153 -16.08 -27.43 3.11
C ASP A 153 -15.84 -25.99 2.61
N SER A 154 -15.13 -25.17 3.37
CA SER A 154 -14.84 -23.78 3.04
C SER A 154 -13.34 -23.55 3.13
N SER A 155 -12.68 -23.55 1.97
CA SER A 155 -11.25 -23.29 1.76
C SER A 155 -10.84 -21.82 2.07
N GLY A 156 -11.51 -21.19 3.04
CA GLY A 156 -11.37 -19.80 3.40
C GLY A 156 -10.47 -19.57 4.61
N GLY A 157 -10.09 -18.31 4.80
CA GLY A 157 -9.42 -17.85 6.03
C GLY A 157 -10.12 -16.61 6.59
N PRO A 158 -9.87 -16.26 7.86
CA PRO A 158 -10.42 -15.06 8.48
C PRO A 158 -9.85 -13.79 7.88
N SER A 159 -10.58 -12.69 7.97
CA SER A 159 -10.01 -11.37 7.67
C SER A 159 -8.93 -11.01 8.71
N VAL A 160 -7.80 -10.46 8.26
CA VAL A 160 -6.66 -10.09 9.10
C VAL A 160 -6.41 -8.59 8.98
N THR A 161 -6.59 -7.87 10.09
CA THR A 161 -6.21 -6.46 10.22
C THR A 161 -4.78 -6.38 10.72
N VAL A 162 -3.87 -5.76 9.95
CA VAL A 162 -2.49 -5.57 10.38
C VAL A 162 -2.38 -4.27 11.16
N CYS A 163 -1.93 -4.39 12.40
CA CYS A 163 -1.78 -3.27 13.32
C CYS A 163 -0.34 -3.15 13.80
N VAL A 164 0.05 -1.93 14.16
CA VAL A 164 1.30 -1.65 14.89
C VAL A 164 0.99 -1.07 16.26
N PRO A 165 1.83 -1.29 17.28
CA PRO A 165 1.67 -0.61 18.55
C PRO A 165 1.74 0.91 18.37
N THR A 166 0.83 1.64 19.01
CA THR A 166 0.84 3.11 19.04
C THR A 166 2.12 3.68 19.63
N SER A 167 2.78 2.92 20.52
CA SER A 167 4.10 3.26 21.07
C SER A 167 5.19 3.28 20.00
N VAL A 168 5.14 2.39 19.00
CA VAL A 168 6.07 2.40 17.86
C VAL A 168 5.85 3.65 17.02
N LYS A 169 4.59 3.96 16.65
CA LYS A 169 4.26 5.19 15.89
C LYS A 169 4.78 6.45 16.61
N ARG A 170 4.48 6.58 17.91
CA ARG A 170 4.92 7.73 18.73
C ARG A 170 6.44 7.83 18.83
N ARG A 171 7.15 6.72 19.06
CA ARG A 171 8.62 6.70 19.15
C ARG A 171 9.29 7.14 17.85
N LEU A 172 8.70 6.80 16.71
CA LEU A 172 9.19 7.19 15.39
C LEU A 172 8.74 8.59 14.96
N GLY A 173 7.89 9.27 15.75
CA GLY A 173 7.39 10.61 15.46
C GLY A 173 6.17 10.67 14.55
N PHE A 174 5.49 9.55 14.32
CA PHE A 174 4.25 9.48 13.55
C PHE A 174 3.02 9.82 14.39
N SER A 175 2.06 10.46 13.75
CA SER A 175 0.72 10.68 14.28
C SER A 175 -0.03 9.35 14.47
N VAL A 176 -0.96 9.32 15.45
CA VAL A 176 -1.84 8.18 15.72
C VAL A 176 -3.27 8.65 15.48
N GLU A 177 -3.78 8.48 14.27
CA GLU A 177 -5.11 8.97 13.89
C GLU A 177 -6.20 7.91 14.04
N THR A 178 -5.87 6.64 13.77
CA THR A 178 -6.82 5.53 13.83
C THR A 178 -6.27 4.44 14.72
N VAL A 179 -7.01 4.11 15.76
CA VAL A 179 -6.73 2.99 16.67
C VAL A 179 -7.77 1.90 16.48
N ALA A 180 -7.39 0.66 16.76
CA ALA A 180 -8.34 -0.44 16.76
C ALA A 180 -9.38 -0.24 17.88
N HIS A 181 -10.66 -0.46 17.57
CA HIS A 181 -11.79 -0.17 18.47
C HIS A 181 -11.62 -0.83 19.86
N ASP A 182 -11.32 -2.13 19.88
CA ASP A 182 -11.19 -2.91 21.11
C ASP A 182 -9.77 -2.90 21.70
N GLN A 183 -8.80 -2.35 20.97
CA GLN A 183 -7.38 -2.38 21.32
C GLN A 183 -6.73 -1.02 21.04
N PRO A 184 -7.01 0.01 21.87
CA PRO A 184 -6.56 1.38 21.60
C PRO A 184 -5.03 1.57 21.64
N HIS A 185 -4.30 0.58 22.15
CA HIS A 185 -2.85 0.55 22.11
C HIS A 185 -2.30 0.12 20.74
N LEU A 186 -3.16 -0.32 19.82
CA LEU A 186 -2.84 -0.71 18.44
C LEU A 186 -3.45 0.26 17.44
N ALA A 187 -2.68 0.60 16.41
CA ALA A 187 -3.11 1.41 15.28
C ALA A 187 -3.12 0.57 14.00
N ALA A 188 -4.20 0.67 13.22
CA ALA A 188 -4.26 0.03 11.91
C ALA A 188 -3.20 0.63 10.98
N THR A 189 -2.56 -0.23 10.20
CA THR A 189 -1.47 0.16 9.29
C THR A 189 -1.97 0.64 7.94
N GLY A 190 -3.21 0.29 7.58
CA GLY A 190 -3.72 0.48 6.23
C GLY A 190 -3.43 -0.70 5.29
N ALA A 191 -2.63 -1.69 5.73
CA ALA A 191 -2.48 -2.99 5.09
C ALA A 191 -3.35 -4.04 5.79
N ASN A 192 -4.27 -4.70 5.09
CA ASN A 192 -5.15 -5.73 5.65
C ASN A 192 -5.38 -6.85 4.65
N VAL A 193 -5.76 -8.04 5.11
CA VAL A 193 -6.22 -9.13 4.25
C VAL A 193 -7.69 -9.38 4.50
N VAL A 194 -8.53 -9.25 3.48
CA VAL A 194 -9.94 -9.62 3.51
C VAL A 194 -10.03 -11.10 3.19
N GLY A 195 -10.48 -11.87 4.17
CA GLY A 195 -10.76 -13.29 4.03
C GLY A 195 -12.23 -13.57 3.66
N SER A 196 -12.54 -14.82 3.36
CA SER A 196 -13.90 -15.28 3.04
C SER A 196 -14.72 -15.68 4.27
N GLU A 197 -14.11 -15.84 5.44
CA GLU A 197 -14.83 -16.12 6.68
C GLU A 197 -15.34 -14.84 7.35
N HIS A 198 -16.43 -14.95 8.13
CA HIS A 198 -16.95 -13.85 8.96
C HIS A 198 -16.03 -13.47 10.14
N ARG A 199 -15.06 -14.34 10.48
CA ARG A 199 -14.13 -14.10 11.57
C ARG A 199 -13.09 -13.06 11.16
N THR A 200 -12.83 -12.12 12.07
CA THR A 200 -11.72 -11.15 11.94
C THR A 200 -10.66 -11.40 13.00
N MET A 201 -9.40 -11.23 12.64
CA MET A 201 -8.24 -11.35 13.52
C MET A 201 -7.38 -10.09 13.44
N THR A 202 -6.75 -9.74 14.56
CA THR A 202 -5.72 -8.69 14.59
C THR A 202 -4.35 -9.34 14.54
N HIS A 203 -3.50 -8.90 13.62
CA HIS A 203 -2.08 -9.23 13.60
C HIS A 203 -1.26 -8.02 14.02
N THR A 204 -0.55 -8.14 15.13
CA THR A 204 0.37 -7.09 15.59
C THR A 204 1.74 -7.28 14.94
N SER A 205 2.16 -6.29 14.16
CA SER A 205 3.50 -6.16 13.60
C SER A 205 4.31 -5.08 14.33
N TYR A 206 5.62 -5.26 14.38
CA TYR A 206 6.57 -4.29 14.93
C TYR A 206 7.46 -3.68 13.83
N ASP A 207 7.16 -3.97 12.56
CA ASP A 207 7.90 -3.43 11.44
C ASP A 207 7.69 -1.91 11.32
N PRO A 208 8.74 -1.09 11.42
CA PRO A 208 8.61 0.36 11.38
C PRO A 208 8.06 0.87 10.03
N ARG A 209 8.23 0.11 8.93
CA ARG A 209 7.69 0.44 7.62
C ARG A 209 6.15 0.46 7.59
N LEU A 210 5.51 -0.35 8.43
CA LEU A 210 4.05 -0.38 8.58
C LEU A 210 3.52 0.72 9.52
N ALA A 211 4.41 1.42 10.23
CA ALA A 211 4.04 2.54 11.08
C ALA A 211 3.97 3.88 10.34
N SER A 212 4.52 3.96 9.12
CA SER A 212 4.88 5.21 8.45
C SER A 212 3.79 5.84 7.59
N ASN A 213 2.51 5.70 7.98
CA ASN A 213 1.43 6.37 7.25
C ASN A 213 1.64 7.89 7.25
N VAL A 214 1.67 8.50 6.08
CA VAL A 214 1.84 9.95 5.95
C VAL A 214 0.47 10.60 5.86
N ASN A 215 -0.02 11.18 6.95
CA ASN A 215 -1.28 11.94 6.98
C ASN A 215 -1.05 13.43 7.14
N ARG A 216 0.07 13.81 7.76
CA ARG A 216 0.45 15.20 8.05
C ARG A 216 1.88 15.48 7.62
N ARG A 217 2.23 16.76 7.52
CA ARG A 217 3.62 17.20 7.26
C ARG A 217 4.61 16.70 8.31
N THR A 218 4.18 16.49 9.55
CA THR A 218 5.03 15.89 10.60
C THR A 218 5.33 14.42 10.31
N ASP A 219 4.36 13.68 9.78
CA ASP A 219 4.52 12.28 9.38
C ASP A 219 5.47 12.19 8.19
N ALA A 220 5.32 13.06 7.19
CA ALA A 220 6.25 13.12 6.06
C ALA A 220 7.70 13.30 6.50
N ARG A 221 7.96 14.22 7.44
CA ARG A 221 9.31 14.42 8.01
C ARG A 221 9.80 13.20 8.79
N ALA A 222 8.92 12.52 9.53
CA ALA A 222 9.26 11.30 10.25
C ALA A 222 9.59 10.16 9.27
N THR A 223 8.83 10.04 8.18
CA THR A 223 9.10 9.12 7.08
C THR A 223 10.47 9.36 6.48
N GLU A 224 10.84 10.60 6.14
CA GLU A 224 12.16 10.89 5.55
C GLU A 224 13.32 10.49 6.47
N ARG A 225 13.17 10.74 7.78
CA ARG A 225 14.18 10.32 8.77
C ARG A 225 14.29 8.81 8.85
N LEU A 226 13.15 8.10 8.88
CA LEU A 226 13.13 6.65 8.94
C LEU A 226 13.70 6.03 7.66
N ARG A 227 13.35 6.57 6.49
CA ARG A 227 13.86 6.19 5.18
C ARG A 227 15.38 6.27 5.12
N SER A 228 15.94 7.39 5.60
CA SER A 228 17.38 7.61 5.71
C SER A 228 18.03 6.60 6.67
N ALA A 229 17.39 6.32 7.81
CA ALA A 229 17.90 5.38 8.80
C ALA A 229 17.85 3.91 8.35
N LEU A 230 16.90 3.56 7.48
CA LEU A 230 16.75 2.22 6.91
C LEU A 230 17.67 1.98 5.70
N GLY A 231 18.38 3.01 5.21
CA GLY A 231 19.26 2.88 4.04
C GLY A 231 18.49 2.66 2.73
N VAL A 232 17.24 3.12 2.64
CA VAL A 232 16.35 2.87 1.47
C VAL A 232 16.85 3.59 0.19
N ASP A 233 17.94 4.36 0.27
CA ASP A 233 18.65 4.96 -0.89
C ASP A 233 20.11 4.48 -1.08
N GLY A 234 20.57 3.44 -0.37
CA GLY A 234 21.98 3.07 -0.36
C GLY A 234 22.31 1.77 -1.09
N CYS A 235 22.55 1.82 -2.40
CA CYS A 235 23.66 1.05 -2.96
C CYS A 235 24.94 1.82 -2.60
N GLU A 236 25.70 1.36 -1.60
CA GLU A 236 27.14 1.65 -1.54
C GLU A 236 27.89 0.74 -2.51
#